data_AF-A0A938NA16-F1
#
_entry.id   AF-A0A938NA16-F1
#
_cell.length_a   1.000
_cell.length_b   1.000
_cell.length_c   1.000
_cell.angle_alpha   90.00
_cell.angle_beta   90.00
_cell.angle_gamma   90.00
#
_symmetry.space_group_name_H-M   'P 1'
#
loop_
_entity.id
_entity.type
_entity.pdbx_description
1 polymer ?
#
loop_
_entity_poly.entity_id
_entity_poly.type
_entity_poly.pdbx_seq_one_letter_code
_entity_poly.pdbx_strand_id
1 'polypeptide(L)'
;MPVHRRGQGPDRGAGAGVEPQRDQGSAALIMGASDTFGWLEVELIGDLLAERARDRDPYRMGFTELRALVESLPGFREEAGHPVNERILEEIQRRWIEAIEGPPRDE
;
A
#
# COMPACT_ATOMS: atom_id res chain seq x y z
N MET A 1 51.68 -17.69 33.67
CA MET A 1 51.07 -16.71 34.60
C MET A 1 51.25 -15.31 34.03
N PRO A 2 50.25 -14.41 34.18
CA PRO A 2 49.79 -13.41 33.19
C PRO A 2 50.37 -11.98 33.47
N VAL A 3 50.19 -10.89 32.71
CA VAL A 3 48.98 -10.24 32.19
C VAL A 3 49.32 -9.19 31.11
N HIS A 4 48.35 -8.96 30.25
CA HIS A 4 48.12 -7.91 29.25
C HIS A 4 48.67 -6.50 29.54
N ARG A 5 49.06 -5.78 28.48
CA ARG A 5 48.49 -4.45 28.22
C ARG A 5 48.48 -4.09 26.72
N ARG A 6 47.29 -3.69 26.30
CA ARG A 6 46.82 -3.29 24.98
C ARG A 6 46.86 -1.76 24.90
N GLY A 7 47.12 -1.20 23.72
CA GLY A 7 46.98 0.22 23.39
C GLY A 7 47.99 0.59 22.29
N GLN A 8 47.70 1.36 21.26
CA GLN A 8 46.56 2.23 20.95
C GLN A 8 46.73 2.65 19.48
N GLY A 9 45.67 2.54 18.66
CA GLY A 9 45.63 3.17 17.34
C GLY A 9 45.46 4.68 17.46
N PRO A 10 45.78 5.45 16.39
CA PRO A 10 44.65 6.02 15.64
C PRO A 10 44.96 6.29 14.15
N ASP A 11 44.00 6.02 13.27
CA ASP A 11 43.68 6.89 12.11
C ASP A 11 42.29 6.48 11.57
N ARG A 12 41.23 7.22 11.87
CA ARG A 12 40.61 8.29 11.04
C ARG A 12 40.22 7.85 9.62
N GLY A 13 38.91 7.89 9.39
CA GLY A 13 38.24 7.65 8.12
C GLY A 13 36.80 7.25 8.44
N ALA A 14 35.98 8.12 9.03
CA ALA A 14 35.25 9.17 8.29
C ALA A 14 34.63 8.58 7.02
N GLY A 15 33.44 8.03 7.18
CA GLY A 15 32.70 7.35 6.12
C GLY A 15 31.44 6.73 6.69
N ALA A 16 30.68 7.52 7.45
CA ALA A 16 29.30 7.21 7.78
C ALA A 16 28.49 7.27 6.48
N GLY A 17 28.58 6.20 5.68
CA GLY A 17 27.54 5.83 4.75
C GLY A 17 26.39 5.26 5.57
N VAL A 18 25.69 6.15 6.27
CA VAL A 18 24.29 5.92 6.59
C VAL A 18 23.61 5.73 5.24
N GLU A 19 23.45 4.47 4.83
CA GLU A 19 22.46 4.16 3.81
C GLU A 19 21.18 4.88 4.25
N PRO A 20 20.59 5.73 3.41
CA PRO A 20 19.26 6.20 3.70
C PRO A 20 18.41 4.95 3.69
N GLN A 21 18.05 4.50 4.90
CA GLN A 21 16.83 3.76 5.14
C GLN A 21 15.78 4.57 4.39
N ARG A 22 15.52 4.14 3.16
CA ARG A 22 14.47 4.71 2.34
C ARG A 22 13.25 4.50 3.21
N ASP A 23 12.71 5.64 3.62
CA ASP A 23 11.42 5.78 4.23
C ASP A 23 10.43 5.05 3.32
N GLN A 24 10.32 3.74 3.54
CA GLN A 24 9.25 2.94 2.98
C GLN A 24 8.07 3.28 3.86
N GLY A 25 7.49 4.44 3.57
CA GLY A 25 6.35 5.00 4.26
C GLY A 25 5.24 3.96 4.34
N SER A 26 5.00 3.51 5.57
CA SER A 26 3.71 3.23 6.22
C SER A 26 2.64 2.35 5.56
N ALA A 27 2.69 2.01 4.27
CA ALA A 27 1.68 1.16 3.60
C ALA A 27 1.89 -0.34 3.83
N ALA A 28 3.06 -0.76 4.34
CA ALA A 28 3.40 -2.16 4.53
C ALA A 28 2.81 -2.76 5.84
N LEU A 29 2.37 -1.94 6.79
CA LEU A 29 1.86 -2.45 8.06
C LEU A 29 0.42 -3.00 7.93
N ILE A 30 -0.34 -2.59 6.91
CA ILE A 30 -1.66 -3.16 6.54
C ILE A 30 -1.50 -4.40 5.63
N MET A 31 -0.27 -4.86 5.34
CA MET A 31 0.03 -6.08 4.55
C MET A 31 0.68 -7.17 5.40
N GLY A 32 0.45 -7.12 6.71
CA GLY A 32 0.98 -8.06 7.68
C GLY A 32 0.06 -9.23 8.03
N ALA A 33 -0.65 -9.86 7.09
CA ALA A 33 -1.27 -11.18 7.27
C ALA A 33 -1.88 -11.76 5.97
N SER A 34 -1.04 -12.29 5.07
CA SER A 34 -1.25 -13.52 4.27
C SER A 34 -2.56 -13.84 3.49
N ASP A 35 -3.60 -13.01 3.41
CA ASP A 35 -4.82 -13.36 2.64
C ASP A 35 -4.91 -12.50 1.36
N THR A 36 -4.66 -13.12 0.21
CA THR A 36 -4.97 -12.50 -1.09
C THR A 36 -6.43 -12.09 -1.14
N PHE A 37 -6.72 -10.87 -1.60
CA PHE A 37 -8.09 -10.37 -1.69
C PHE A 37 -8.62 -10.40 -3.12
N GLY A 38 -9.94 -10.58 -3.25
CA GLY A 38 -10.64 -10.64 -4.54
C GLY A 38 -11.55 -9.43 -4.78
N TRP A 39 -12.31 -9.48 -5.87
CA TRP A 39 -13.24 -8.42 -6.28
C TRP A 39 -14.30 -8.04 -5.23
N LEU A 40 -14.62 -8.94 -4.30
CA LEU A 40 -15.64 -8.71 -3.27
C LEU A 40 -15.15 -7.83 -2.11
N GLU A 41 -13.84 -7.66 -1.96
CA GLU A 41 -13.23 -6.86 -0.90
C GLU A 41 -13.27 -5.36 -1.27
N VAL A 42 -14.47 -4.85 -1.59
CA VAL A 42 -14.68 -3.51 -2.15
C VAL A 42 -14.23 -2.38 -1.23
N GLU A 43 -14.35 -2.58 0.08
CA GLU A 43 -13.90 -1.61 1.09
C GLU A 43 -12.37 -1.55 1.15
N LEU A 44 -11.70 -2.71 1.22
CA LEU A 44 -10.25 -2.81 1.21
C LEU A 44 -9.67 -2.23 -0.08
N ILE A 45 -10.26 -2.58 -1.22
CA ILE A 45 -9.83 -2.05 -2.51
C ILE A 45 -9.99 -0.53 -2.52
N GLY A 46 -11.13 0.01 -2.10
CA GLY A 46 -11.37 1.46 -2.06
C GLY A 46 -10.34 2.22 -1.22
N ASP A 47 -10.00 1.69 -0.04
CA ASP A 47 -8.99 2.28 0.85
C ASP A 47 -7.58 2.23 0.22
N LEU A 48 -7.18 1.07 -0.32
CA LEU A 48 -5.89 0.92 -1.02
C LEU A 48 -5.77 1.83 -2.23
N LEU A 49 -6.87 2.06 -2.95
CA LEU A 49 -6.95 3.00 -4.07
C LEU A 49 -6.83 4.45 -3.59
N ALA A 50 -7.47 4.82 -2.47
CA ALA A 50 -7.34 6.16 -1.89
C ALA A 50 -5.90 6.45 -1.45
N GLU A 51 -5.22 5.47 -0.86
CA GLU A 51 -3.83 5.61 -0.42
C GLU A 51 -2.84 5.64 -1.60
N ARG A 52 -2.97 4.72 -2.57
CA ARG A 52 -1.99 4.57 -3.67
C ARG A 52 -2.29 5.42 -4.90
N ALA A 53 -3.56 5.64 -5.21
CA ALA A 53 -4.01 6.30 -6.42
C ALA A 53 -4.64 7.68 -6.15
N ARG A 54 -4.20 8.39 -5.10
CA ARG A 54 -4.69 9.73 -4.75
C ARG A 54 -4.57 10.78 -5.88
N ASP A 55 -3.67 10.57 -6.82
CA ASP A 55 -3.48 11.43 -7.99
C ASP A 55 -4.55 11.20 -9.08
N ARG A 56 -5.30 10.10 -9.00
CA ARG A 56 -6.35 9.75 -9.95
C ARG A 56 -7.72 10.19 -9.43
N ASP A 57 -8.52 10.71 -10.35
CA ASP A 57 -9.89 11.15 -10.05
C ASP A 57 -10.87 9.98 -10.26
N PRO A 58 -11.52 9.46 -9.19
CA PRO A 58 -12.44 8.34 -9.31
C PRO A 58 -13.74 8.71 -10.03
N TYR A 59 -14.18 9.98 -10.02
CA TYR A 59 -15.42 10.41 -10.70
C TYR A 59 -15.29 10.42 -12.23
N ARG A 60 -14.07 10.63 -12.73
CA ARG A 60 -13.78 10.63 -14.17
C ARG A 60 -13.26 9.29 -14.70
N MET A 61 -12.93 8.36 -13.80
CA MET A 61 -12.41 7.05 -14.16
C MET A 61 -13.55 6.14 -14.64
N GLY A 62 -13.35 5.49 -15.80
CA GLY A 62 -14.25 4.46 -16.30
C GLY A 62 -13.98 3.08 -15.67
N PHE A 63 -14.96 2.18 -15.74
CA PHE A 63 -14.85 0.83 -15.16
C PHE A 63 -13.68 0.00 -15.70
N THR A 64 -13.30 0.17 -16.97
CA THR A 64 -12.15 -0.53 -17.56
C THR A 64 -10.83 -0.11 -16.92
N GLU A 65 -10.64 1.19 -16.69
CA GLU A 65 -9.43 1.72 -16.05
C GLU A 65 -9.41 1.36 -14.57
N LEU A 66 -10.56 1.46 -13.88
CA LEU A 66 -10.69 1.06 -12.48
C LEU A 66 -10.30 -0.39 -12.29
N ARG A 67 -10.83 -1.28 -13.13
CA ARG A 67 -10.51 -2.70 -13.13
C ARG A 67 -9.00 -2.95 -13.25
N ALA A 68 -8.35 -2.31 -14.22
CA ALA A 68 -6.90 -2.42 -14.41
C ALA A 68 -6.11 -1.89 -13.20
N LEU A 69 -6.60 -0.85 -12.53
CA LEU A 69 -5.99 -0.32 -11.31
C LEU A 69 -6.05 -1.35 -10.17
N VAL A 70 -7.20 -1.98 -9.99
CA VAL A 70 -7.42 -3.02 -8.96
C VAL A 70 -6.58 -4.27 -9.26
N GLU A 71 -6.53 -4.71 -10.52
CA GLU A 71 -5.67 -5.82 -10.95
C GLU A 71 -4.17 -5.54 -10.71
N SER A 72 -3.78 -4.27 -10.68
CA SER A 72 -2.41 -3.84 -10.37
C SER A 72 -2.11 -3.75 -8.87
N LEU A 73 -3.10 -3.93 -7.97
CA LEU A 73 -2.87 -3.83 -6.54
C LEU A 73 -2.07 -5.03 -6.02
N PRO A 74 -1.04 -4.80 -5.18
CA PRO A 74 -0.30 -5.89 -4.55
C PRO A 74 -1.20 -6.68 -3.60
N GLY A 75 -1.27 -8.00 -3.81
CA GLY A 75 -2.12 -8.90 -3.02
C GLY A 75 -3.50 -9.17 -3.65
N PHE A 76 -3.85 -8.47 -4.74
CA PHE A 76 -5.05 -8.78 -5.50
C PHE A 76 -4.90 -10.11 -6.22
N ARG A 77 -5.91 -10.97 -6.10
CA ARG A 77 -6.00 -12.24 -6.83
C ARG A 77 -7.41 -12.41 -7.36
N GLU A 78 -7.55 -12.50 -8.68
CA GLU A 78 -8.82 -12.88 -9.28
C GLU A 78 -9.21 -14.29 -8.80
N GLU A 79 -10.42 -14.41 -8.26
CA GLU A 79 -10.96 -15.71 -7.88
C GLU A 79 -11.60 -16.36 -9.12
N ALA A 80 -11.14 -17.56 -9.47
CA ALA A 80 -11.65 -18.29 -10.61
C ALA A 80 -13.12 -18.68 -10.38
N GLY A 81 -14.04 -17.97 -11.02
CA GLY A 81 -15.49 -18.21 -10.92
C GLY A 81 -16.31 -17.00 -10.48
N HIS A 82 -15.66 -15.90 -10.08
CA HIS A 82 -16.33 -14.67 -9.69
C HIS A 82 -16.11 -13.59 -10.77
N PRO A 83 -16.97 -13.52 -11.80
CA PRO A 83 -16.83 -12.50 -12.83
C PRO A 83 -17.00 -11.11 -12.20
N VAL A 84 -16.06 -10.23 -12.51
CA VAL A 84 -16.21 -8.81 -12.19
C VAL A 84 -17.41 -8.26 -12.96
N ASN A 85 -18.39 -7.75 -12.22
CA ASN A 85 -19.58 -7.11 -12.78
C ASN A 85 -19.51 -5.60 -12.55
N GLU A 86 -20.24 -4.85 -13.36
CA GLU A 86 -20.30 -3.37 -13.24
C GLU A 86 -20.73 -2.92 -11.84
N ARG A 87 -21.61 -3.67 -11.17
CA ARG A 87 -22.03 -3.36 -9.78
C ARG A 87 -20.89 -3.45 -8.76
N ILE A 88 -19.96 -4.39 -8.96
CA ILE A 88 -18.80 -4.52 -8.07
C ILE A 88 -17.85 -3.34 -8.29
N LEU A 89 -17.60 -2.99 -9.54
CA LEU A 89 -16.76 -1.84 -9.90
C LEU A 89 -17.37 -0.52 -9.45
N GLU A 90 -18.69 -0.36 -9.57
CA GLU A 90 -19.43 0.78 -9.02
C GLU A 90 -19.26 0.89 -7.50
N GLU A 91 -19.38 -0.23 -6.76
CA GLU A 91 -19.21 -0.22 -5.31
C GLU A 91 -17.77 0.09 -4.91
N ILE A 92 -16.77 -0.48 -5.61
CA ILE A 92 -15.35 -0.12 -5.40
C ILE A 92 -15.12 1.38 -5.63
N GLN A 93 -15.68 1.92 -6.72
CA GLN A 93 -15.56 3.35 -7.03
C GLN A 93 -16.20 4.21 -5.94
N ARG A 94 -17.37 3.82 -5.43
CA ARG A 94 -18.04 4.51 -4.32
C ARG A 94 -17.18 4.48 -3.06
N ARG A 95 -16.66 3.31 -2.65
CA ARG A 95 -15.79 3.17 -1.48
C ARG A 95 -14.51 3.99 -1.61
N TRP A 96 -13.93 4.03 -2.81
CA TRP A 96 -12.76 4.87 -3.08
C TRP A 96 -13.11 6.36 -2.93
N ILE A 97 -14.25 6.81 -3.47
CA ILE A 97 -14.74 8.18 -3.31
C ILE A 97 -14.93 8.51 -1.82
N GLU A 98 -15.63 7.66 -1.07
CA GLU A 98 -15.84 7.84 0.38
C GLU A 98 -14.51 7.93 1.14
N ALA A 99 -13.52 7.11 0.77
CA ALA A 99 -12.19 7.12 1.38
C ALA A 99 -11.41 8.42 1.09
N ILE A 100 -11.56 9.04 -0.09
CA ILE A 100 -10.90 10.32 -0.41
C ILE A 100 -11.64 11.54 0.14
N GLU A 101 -12.97 11.52 0.17
CA GLU A 101 -13.80 12.60 0.73
C GLU A 101 -13.75 12.60 2.27
N GLY A 102 -13.44 11.44 2.86
CA GLY A 102 -13.55 11.17 4.28
C GLY A 102 -14.98 10.81 4.67
N PRO A 103 -15.19 10.16 5.85
CA PRO A 103 -16.52 9.84 6.30
C PRO A 103 -17.35 11.13 6.37
N PRO A 104 -18.66 11.08 6.02
CA PRO A 104 -19.54 12.21 6.29
C PRO A 104 -19.35 12.55 7.77
N ARG A 105 -19.00 13.81 8.07
CA ARG A 105 -19.04 14.28 9.45
C ARG A 105 -20.50 14.26 9.86
N ASP A 106 -20.93 13.16 10.46
CA ASP A 106 -22.18 13.11 11.21
C ASP A 106 -22.10 14.20 12.30
N GLU A 107 -22.97 15.21 12.18
CA GLU A 107 -23.27 16.26 13.17
C GLU A 107 -24.32 15.77 14.17
#